data_AF-A0A515EIY0-F1
#
_entry.id   AF-A0A515EIY0-F1
#
_cell.length_a   1.000
_cell.length_b   1.000
_cell.length_c   1.000
_cell.angle_alpha   90.00
_cell.angle_beta   90.00
_cell.angle_gamma   90.00
#
_symmetry.space_group_name_H-M   'P 1'
#
loop_
_entity.id
_entity.type
_entity.pdbx_description
1 polymer ?
#
loop_
_entity_poly.entity_id
_entity_poly.type
_entity_poly.pdbx_seq_one_letter_code
_entity_poly.pdbx_strand_id
1 'polypeptide(L)'
;GDPIITDLLTASLDYLIQPRPYRLDIVGLKTTLQLAQGTQFISKHHSGFALLNYLESKYAAPYFWLFYLFNEVVKLPHNQLAWQYIEQQHNLCAEMYEEITSFKSSYVAKQTYREKYISGTLYQQRAQHISNLLNGK
;
A
#
# COMPACT_ATOMS: atom_id res chain seq x y z
N GLY A 1 8.38 9.93 -18.02
CA GLY A 1 8.21 9.25 -16.73
C GLY A 1 7.97 7.78 -16.99
N ASP A 2 8.03 6.94 -15.97
CA ASP A 2 7.58 5.54 -16.09
C ASP A 2 6.10 5.52 -16.53
N PRO A 3 5.71 4.70 -17.53
CA PRO A 3 4.36 4.72 -18.09
C PRO A 3 3.29 4.33 -17.06
N ILE A 4 3.58 3.37 -16.18
CA ILE A 4 2.67 2.96 -15.10
C ILE A 4 2.45 4.10 -14.12
N ILE A 5 3.52 4.83 -13.77
CA ILE A 5 3.42 5.99 -12.87
C ILE A 5 2.60 7.10 -13.52
N THR A 6 2.81 7.36 -14.80
CA THR A 6 2.10 8.42 -15.53
C THR A 6 0.60 8.12 -15.59
N ASP A 7 0.24 6.88 -15.91
CA ASP A 7 -1.16 6.43 -15.96
C ASP A 7 -1.79 6.41 -14.57
N LEU A 8 -1.06 5.98 -13.54
CA LEU A 8 -1.56 5.99 -12.17
C LEU A 8 -1.86 7.42 -11.72
N LEU A 9 -0.96 8.37 -11.99
CA LEU A 9 -1.18 9.77 -11.64
C LEU A 9 -2.40 10.34 -12.35
N THR A 10 -2.58 9.99 -13.63
CA THR A 10 -3.74 10.40 -14.43
C THR A 10 -5.03 9.84 -13.83
N ALA A 11 -5.11 8.51 -13.66
CA ALA A 11 -6.27 7.84 -13.07
C ALA A 11 -6.58 8.35 -11.64
N SER A 12 -5.54 8.69 -10.88
CA SER A 12 -5.69 9.23 -9.53
C SER A 12 -6.25 10.64 -9.54
N LEU A 13 -5.76 11.48 -10.45
CA LEU A 13 -6.26 12.84 -10.60
C LEU A 13 -7.73 12.80 -11.03
N ASP A 14 -8.06 12.00 -12.04
CA ASP A 14 -9.43 11.81 -12.52
C ASP A 14 -10.36 11.35 -11.38
N TYR A 15 -9.93 10.35 -10.61
CA TYR A 15 -10.70 9.88 -9.45
C TYR A 15 -10.89 10.95 -8.37
N LEU A 16 -9.89 11.80 -8.12
CA LEU A 16 -9.99 12.86 -7.11
C LEU A 16 -10.91 14.00 -7.55
N ILE A 17 -10.84 14.40 -8.82
CA ILE A 17 -11.59 15.55 -9.35
C ILE A 17 -13.00 15.19 -9.84
N GLN A 18 -13.35 13.91 -9.93
CA GLN A 18 -14.68 13.51 -10.39
C GLN A 18 -15.78 14.16 -9.54
N PRO A 19 -16.84 14.71 -10.18
CA PRO A 19 -17.93 15.35 -9.45
C PRO A 19 -18.68 14.30 -8.63
N ARG A 20 -18.88 14.59 -7.34
CA ARG A 20 -19.62 13.71 -6.43
C ARG A 20 -20.82 14.46 -5.84
N PRO A 21 -22.04 13.89 -5.92
CA PRO A 21 -23.22 14.51 -5.34
C PRO A 21 -23.23 14.47 -3.81
N TYR A 22 -22.41 13.62 -3.20
CA TYR A 22 -22.35 13.40 -1.76
C TYR A 22 -20.90 13.36 -1.27
N ARG A 23 -20.70 13.64 0.02
CA ARG A 23 -19.43 13.36 0.69
C ARG A 23 -19.32 11.86 0.93
N LEU A 24 -18.12 11.32 0.75
CA LEU A 24 -17.83 9.91 0.98
C LEU A 24 -17.12 9.74 2.31
N ASP A 25 -17.50 8.70 3.06
CA ASP A 25 -16.77 8.30 4.26
C ASP A 25 -15.54 7.49 3.87
N ILE A 26 -14.38 7.86 4.42
CA ILE A 26 -13.16 7.08 4.24
C ILE A 26 -13.18 5.88 5.18
N VAL A 27 -13.18 4.67 4.61
CA VAL A 27 -13.33 3.42 5.36
C VAL A 27 -12.07 2.56 5.32
N GLY A 28 -11.79 1.89 6.43
CA GLY A 28 -10.69 0.93 6.53
C GLY A 28 -11.00 -0.43 5.90
N LEU A 29 -10.00 -1.29 5.77
CA LEU A 29 -10.09 -2.59 5.09
C LEU A 29 -11.24 -3.47 5.61
N LYS A 30 -11.44 -3.57 6.94
CA LYS A 30 -12.52 -4.39 7.52
C LYS A 30 -13.89 -3.96 7.01
N THR A 31 -14.17 -2.66 7.01
CA THR A 31 -15.43 -2.10 6.53
C THR A 31 -15.54 -2.23 5.01
N THR A 32 -14.46 -2.04 4.26
CA THR A 32 -14.42 -2.31 2.81
C THR A 32 -14.84 -3.75 2.49
N LEU A 33 -14.30 -4.73 3.21
CA LEU A 33 -14.64 -6.15 3.04
C LEU A 33 -16.11 -6.42 3.36
N GLN A 34 -16.64 -5.81 4.42
CA GLN A 34 -18.05 -5.93 4.80
C GLN A 34 -18.99 -5.32 3.76
N LEU A 35 -18.67 -4.11 3.27
CA LEU A 35 -19.49 -3.45 2.25
C LEU A 35 -19.49 -4.23 0.93
N ALA A 36 -18.34 -4.75 0.51
CA ALA A 36 -18.20 -5.54 -0.71
C ALA A 36 -18.57 -7.03 -0.55
N GLN A 37 -19.08 -7.44 0.61
CA GLN A 37 -19.42 -8.84 0.87
C GLN A 37 -20.48 -9.33 -0.12
N GLY A 38 -20.27 -10.53 -0.68
CA GLY A 38 -21.17 -11.10 -1.68
C GLY A 38 -21.00 -10.54 -3.09
N THR A 39 -20.08 -9.58 -3.30
CA THR A 39 -19.65 -9.16 -4.64
C THR A 39 -18.48 -10.01 -5.13
N GLN A 40 -18.22 -9.98 -6.44
CA GLN A 40 -17.01 -10.56 -7.03
C GLN A 40 -15.85 -9.55 -7.11
N PHE A 41 -16.02 -8.35 -6.53
CA PHE A 41 -15.07 -7.24 -6.65
C PHE A 41 -13.83 -7.38 -5.78
N ILE A 42 -13.86 -8.23 -4.76
CA ILE A 42 -12.68 -8.57 -3.97
C ILE A 42 -12.11 -9.87 -4.51
N SER A 43 -11.56 -9.77 -5.72
CA SER A 43 -10.89 -10.86 -6.42
C SER A 43 -9.65 -10.31 -7.15
N LYS A 44 -8.77 -11.20 -7.64
CA LYS A 44 -7.56 -10.78 -8.38
C LYS A 44 -7.85 -10.20 -9.77
N HIS A 45 -9.10 -10.26 -10.25
CA HIS A 45 -9.46 -9.92 -11.63
C HIS A 45 -10.10 -8.53 -11.71
N HIS A 46 -9.57 -7.71 -12.62
CA HIS A 46 -10.07 -6.42 -13.14
C HIS A 46 -11.29 -5.79 -12.44
N SER A 47 -11.18 -5.51 -11.15
CA SER A 47 -12.31 -5.07 -10.34
C SER A 47 -11.97 -3.87 -9.48
N GLY A 48 -10.76 -3.29 -9.59
CA GLY A 48 -10.40 -2.10 -8.84
C GLY A 48 -11.37 -0.95 -9.09
N PHE A 49 -11.60 -0.59 -10.35
CA PHE A 49 -12.57 0.45 -10.70
C PHE A 49 -14.00 0.09 -10.30
N ALA A 50 -14.41 -1.16 -10.51
CA ALA A 50 -15.76 -1.62 -10.17
C ALA A 50 -16.02 -1.59 -8.66
N LEU A 51 -15.02 -1.97 -7.85
CA LEU A 51 -15.06 -1.91 -6.40
C LEU A 51 -15.18 -0.46 -5.93
N LEU A 52 -14.37 0.46 -6.48
CA LEU A 52 -14.43 1.87 -6.12
C LEU A 52 -15.81 2.44 -6.42
N ASN A 53 -16.33 2.24 -7.64
CA ASN A 53 -17.67 2.69 -8.02
C ASN A 53 -18.76 2.09 -7.12
N TYR A 54 -18.65 0.81 -6.77
CA TYR A 54 -19.59 0.16 -5.86
C TYR A 54 -19.55 0.76 -4.46
N LEU A 55 -18.37 0.99 -3.89
CA LEU A 55 -18.23 1.61 -2.57
C LEU A 55 -18.77 3.04 -2.56
N GLU A 56 -18.53 3.82 -3.63
CA GLU A 56 -19.08 5.17 -3.74
C GLU A 56 -20.60 5.17 -3.79
N SER A 57 -21.23 4.16 -4.41
CA SER A 57 -22.68 3.94 -4.36
C SER A 57 -23.21 3.65 -2.94
N LYS A 58 -22.31 3.26 -2.02
CA LYS A 58 -22.57 3.07 -0.59
C LYS A 58 -22.09 4.25 0.26
N TYR A 59 -21.81 5.40 -0.37
CA TYR A 59 -21.32 6.61 0.28
C TYR A 59 -19.94 6.43 0.96
N ALA A 60 -19.13 5.49 0.48
CA ALA A 60 -17.85 5.15 1.06
C ALA A 60 -16.71 5.16 0.03
N ALA A 61 -15.49 5.48 0.46
CA ALA A 61 -14.27 5.27 -0.30
C ALA A 61 -13.24 4.53 0.58
N PRO A 62 -12.52 3.53 0.06
CA PRO A 62 -11.54 2.80 0.85
C PRO A 62 -10.30 3.66 1.09
N TYR A 63 -9.71 3.59 2.28
CA TYR A 63 -8.46 4.29 2.62
C TYR A 63 -7.32 4.03 1.62
N PHE A 64 -7.25 2.81 1.08
CA PHE A 64 -6.27 2.41 0.07
C PHE A 64 -6.81 2.50 -1.37
N TRP A 65 -7.68 3.46 -1.70
CA TRP A 65 -8.27 3.62 -3.04
C TRP A 65 -7.24 3.61 -4.18
N LEU A 66 -6.10 4.27 -3.97
CA LEU A 66 -5.00 4.34 -4.95
C LEU A 66 -4.46 2.95 -5.34
N PHE A 67 -4.45 2.01 -4.40
CA PHE A 67 -4.02 0.64 -4.68
C PHE A 67 -4.96 -0.08 -5.64
N TYR A 68 -6.26 0.20 -5.55
CA TYR A 68 -7.25 -0.37 -6.46
C TYR A 68 -7.13 0.22 -7.87
N LEU A 69 -6.79 1.51 -8.00
CA LEU A 69 -6.47 2.10 -9.31
C LEU A 69 -5.19 1.51 -9.89
N PHE A 70 -4.14 1.39 -9.07
CA PHE A 70 -2.87 0.79 -9.48
C PHE A 70 -3.04 -0.62 -10.06
N ASN A 71 -3.84 -1.46 -9.39
CA ASN A 71 -4.14 -2.81 -9.84
C ASN A 71 -4.81 -2.86 -11.22
N GLU A 72 -5.45 -1.80 -11.68
CA GLU A 72 -6.01 -1.72 -13.03
C GLU A 72 -5.02 -1.13 -14.02
N VAL A 73 -4.29 -0.09 -13.61
CA VAL A 73 -3.27 0.58 -14.44
C VAL A 73 -2.17 -0.38 -14.88
N VAL A 74 -1.64 -1.22 -13.98
CA VAL A 74 -0.58 -2.18 -14.34
C VAL A 74 -1.04 -3.24 -15.36
N LYS A 75 -2.36 -3.43 -15.50
CA LYS A 75 -2.94 -4.39 -16.44
C LYS A 75 -3.26 -3.78 -17.80
N LEU A 76 -3.04 -2.47 -18.00
CA LEU A 76 -3.23 -1.84 -19.30
C LEU A 76 -2.28 -2.47 -20.33
N PRO A 77 -2.72 -2.74 -21.58
CA PRO A 77 -1.92 -3.46 -22.56
C PRO A 77 -0.53 -2.85 -22.80
N HIS A 78 -0.43 -1.53 -22.85
CA HIS A 78 0.85 -0.83 -23.05
C HIS A 78 1.75 -0.82 -21.81
N ASN A 79 1.23 -1.14 -20.62
CA ASN A 79 1.98 -1.25 -19.38
C ASN A 79 2.49 -2.68 -19.11
N GLN A 80 1.99 -3.68 -19.84
CA GLN A 80 2.28 -5.09 -19.57
C GLN A 80 3.78 -5.41 -19.57
N LEU A 81 4.53 -4.92 -20.56
CA LEU A 81 5.98 -5.16 -20.65
C LEU A 81 6.74 -4.50 -19.51
N ALA A 82 6.39 -3.26 -19.16
CA ALA A 82 6.98 -2.54 -18.04
C ALA A 82 6.70 -3.25 -16.72
N TRP A 83 5.45 -3.71 -16.52
CA TRP A 83 5.06 -4.45 -15.33
C TRP A 83 5.79 -5.79 -15.21
N GLN A 84 5.88 -6.57 -16.28
CA GLN A 84 6.64 -7.82 -16.31
C GLN A 84 8.12 -7.62 -15.96
N TYR A 85 8.72 -6.54 -16.46
CA TYR A 85 10.10 -6.18 -16.10
C TYR A 85 10.24 -5.84 -14.62
N ILE A 86 9.30 -5.06 -14.06
CA ILE A 86 9.27 -4.69 -12.64
C ILE A 86 9.08 -5.92 -11.74
N GLU A 87 8.20 -6.85 -12.10
CA GLU A 87 7.97 -8.10 -11.35
C GLU A 87 9.22 -8.98 -11.27
N GLN A 88 10.15 -8.85 -12.23
CA GLN A 88 11.42 -9.56 -12.23
C GLN A 88 12.51 -8.85 -11.41
N GLN A 89 12.32 -7.56 -11.07
CA GLN A 89 13.28 -6.84 -10.25
C GLN A 89 13.23 -7.33 -8.80
N HIS A 90 14.40 -7.43 -8.18
CA HIS A 90 14.46 -7.66 -6.74
C HIS A 90 13.99 -6.40 -6.02
N ASN A 91 13.07 -6.57 -5.09
CA ASN A 91 12.70 -5.49 -4.19
C ASN A 91 13.90 -5.22 -3.27
N LEU A 92 14.68 -4.20 -3.62
CA LEU A 92 15.79 -3.73 -2.79
C LEU A 92 15.17 -2.94 -1.64
N CYS A 93 14.78 -3.65 -0.58
CA CYS A 93 14.39 -3.06 0.68
C CYS A 93 15.44 -3.39 1.75
N ALA A 94 15.59 -2.48 2.71
CA ALA A 94 16.41 -2.71 3.89
C ALA A 94 15.55 -2.60 5.14
N GLU A 95 15.66 -3.60 5.99
CA GLU A 95 15.10 -3.59 7.34
C GLU A 95 16.06 -2.86 8.30
N MET A 96 15.53 -2.33 9.40
CA MET A 96 16.29 -1.50 10.34
C MET A 96 17.51 -2.19 10.97
N TYR A 97 17.53 -3.54 10.97
CA TYR A 97 18.62 -4.34 11.54
C TYR A 97 19.67 -4.77 10.51
N GLU A 98 19.50 -4.41 9.23
CA GLU A 98 20.44 -4.76 8.16
C GLU A 98 21.59 -3.74 8.04
N GLU A 99 22.64 -4.16 7.35
CA GLU A 99 23.85 -3.35 7.15
C GLU A 99 23.57 -2.04 6.40
N ILE A 100 24.35 -1.00 6.72
CA ILE A 100 24.21 0.32 6.09
C ILE A 100 24.38 0.26 4.57
N THR A 101 25.16 -0.69 4.06
CA THR A 101 25.35 -0.91 2.63
C THR A 101 24.05 -1.38 1.97
N SER A 102 23.31 -2.30 2.60
CA SER A 102 21.99 -2.75 2.13
C SER A 102 20.99 -1.59 2.12
N PHE A 103 21.00 -0.74 3.15
CA PHE A 103 20.18 0.48 3.18
C PHE A 103 20.51 1.44 2.03
N LYS A 104 21.79 1.70 1.77
CA LYS A 104 22.23 2.59 0.68
C LYS A 104 21.85 2.08 -0.70
N SER A 105 21.77 0.76 -0.89
CA SER A 105 21.31 0.14 -2.14
C SER A 105 19.80 -0.06 -2.22
N SER A 106 19.05 0.26 -1.16
CA SER A 106 17.61 0.03 -1.10
C SER A 106 16.80 1.23 -1.55
N TYR A 107 15.64 0.95 -2.15
CA TYR A 107 14.59 1.94 -2.32
C TYR A 107 13.91 2.17 -0.97
N VAL A 108 13.55 3.43 -0.68
CA VAL A 108 12.96 3.82 0.62
C VAL A 108 11.70 3.00 0.88
N ALA A 109 11.82 1.99 1.74
CA ALA A 109 10.71 1.19 2.20
C ALA A 109 10.06 1.86 3.41
N LYS A 110 8.73 1.90 3.36
CA LYS A 110 7.83 2.33 4.43
C LYS A 110 8.34 1.85 5.80
N GLN A 111 8.33 2.72 6.81
CA GLN A 111 8.66 2.37 8.19
C GLN A 111 8.01 1.03 8.57
N THR A 112 8.84 0.03 8.88
CA THR A 112 8.37 -1.31 9.19
C THR A 112 7.39 -1.24 10.36
N TYR A 113 6.29 -1.99 10.23
CA TYR A 113 5.24 -2.13 11.24
C TYR A 113 5.85 -2.20 12.65
N ARG A 114 5.55 -1.20 13.47
CA ARG A 114 6.05 -1.03 14.83
C ARG A 114 6.02 -2.34 15.62
N GLU A 115 4.96 -3.13 15.46
CA GLU A 115 4.77 -4.42 16.14
C GLU A 115 5.81 -5.50 15.78
N LYS A 116 6.20 -5.62 14.51
CA LYS A 116 7.21 -6.60 14.09
C LYS A 116 8.59 -6.20 14.60
N TYR A 117 8.86 -4.90 14.63
CA TYR A 117 10.12 -4.37 15.15
C TYR A 117 10.21 -4.52 16.69
N ILE A 118 9.16 -4.13 17.42
CA ILE A 118 9.15 -4.23 18.89
C ILE A 118 9.15 -5.69 19.39
N SER A 119 8.62 -6.63 18.62
CA SER A 119 8.65 -8.06 18.98
C SER A 119 9.99 -8.74 18.68
N GLY A 120 10.90 -8.08 17.95
CA GLY A 120 12.21 -8.63 17.61
C GLY A 120 13.19 -8.67 18.78
N THR A 121 14.02 -9.72 18.82
CA THR A 121 15.03 -9.95 19.88
C THR A 121 15.97 -8.77 20.08
N LEU A 122 16.43 -8.16 18.98
CA LEU A 122 17.35 -7.02 19.02
C LEU A 122 16.73 -5.78 19.68
N TYR A 123 15.44 -5.50 19.41
CA TYR A 123 14.73 -4.40 20.05
C TYR A 123 14.59 -4.65 21.56
N GLN A 124 14.21 -5.87 21.95
CA GLN A 124 14.07 -6.25 23.36
C GLN A 124 15.39 -6.13 24.13
N GLN A 125 16.51 -6.53 23.52
CA GLN A 125 17.85 -6.35 24.09
C GLN A 125 18.19 -4.87 24.30
N ARG A 126 17.93 -4.01 23.29
CA ARG A 126 18.15 -2.57 23.38
C ARG A 126 17.27 -1.91 24.45
N ALA A 127 15.99 -2.28 24.50
CA ALA A 127 15.05 -1.79 25.48
C ALA A 127 15.47 -2.18 26.91
N GLN A 128 15.90 -3.43 27.11
CA GLN A 128 16.41 -3.89 28.41
C GLN A 128 17.69 -3.15 28.82
N HIS A 129 18.62 -2.93 27.90
CA HIS A 129 19.85 -2.20 28.18
C HIS A 129 19.57 -0.76 28.63
N ILE A 130 18.70 -0.03 27.91
CA ILE A 130 18.28 1.33 28.30
C ILE A 130 17.56 1.32 29.66
N SER A 131 16.68 0.34 29.89
CA SER A 131 15.99 0.19 31.17
C SER A 131 16.97 -0.04 32.33
N ASN A 132 18.03 -0.84 32.13
CA ASN A 132 19.07 -1.06 33.14
C ASN A 132 19.85 0.23 33.44
N LEU A 133 20.24 0.98 32.41
CA LEU A 133 20.93 2.27 32.55
C LEU A 133 20.09 3.28 33.35
N LEU A 134 18.80 3.36 33.07
CA LEU A 134 17.89 4.28 33.76
C LEU A 134 17.59 3.86 35.20
N ASN A 135 17.64 2.56 35.49
CA ASN A 135 17.38 2.00 36.82
C ASN A 135 18.65 1.71 37.63
N GLY A 136 19.83 2.12 37.15
CA GLY A 136 21.11 1.97 37.85
C GLY A 136 21.55 0.53 38.09
N LYS A 137 21.22 -0.39 37.16
CA LYS A 137 21.67 -1.79 37.18
C LYS A 137 22.75 -2.05 36.15
#